data_AF-A0AAW9BPE1-F1
#
_entry.id   AF-A0AAW9BPE1-F1
#
_cell.length_a   1.000
_cell.length_b   1.000
_cell.length_c   1.000
_cell.angle_alpha   90.00
_cell.angle_beta   90.00
_cell.angle_gamma   90.00
#
_symmetry.space_group_name_H-M   'P 1'
#
loop_
_entity.id
_entity.type
_entity.pdbx_description
1 polymer ?
#
loop_
_entity_poly.entity_id
_entity_poly.type
_entity_poly.pdbx_seq_one_letter_code
_entity_poly.pdbx_strand_id
1 'polypeptide(L)'
;ILNELGYKTSEPEHTRENTRCCGFGGMVVPANPDVATRVIKRRVEEFETDYVVVYCSACRASMMGVGTKSWHILDLMFGPVIMQGDQPPVNVLASPVKAWFNRYKSKAGLIKCMSV
;
A
#
# COMPACT_ATOMS: atom_id res chain seq x y z
N ILE A 1 -12.14 -12.47 -3.62
CA ILE A 1 -11.71 -11.29 -4.41
C ILE A 1 -10.62 -11.61 -5.43
N LEU A 2 -9.34 -11.81 -5.09
CA LEU A 2 -8.28 -11.96 -6.11
C LEU A 2 -8.51 -13.17 -7.05
N ASN A 3 -8.97 -14.30 -6.50
CA ASN A 3 -9.35 -15.47 -7.29
C ASN A 3 -10.57 -15.19 -8.19
N GLU A 4 -11.54 -14.41 -7.72
CA GLU A 4 -12.72 -14.01 -8.52
C GLU A 4 -12.34 -13.06 -9.66
N LEU A 5 -11.31 -12.24 -9.46
CA LEU A 5 -10.71 -11.39 -10.48
C LEU A 5 -9.80 -12.17 -11.45
N GLY A 6 -9.58 -13.47 -11.23
CA GLY A 6 -8.79 -14.34 -12.11
C GLY A 6 -7.27 -14.29 -11.90
N TYR A 7 -6.79 -13.68 -10.82
CA TYR A 7 -5.36 -13.64 -10.52
C TYR A 7 -4.89 -14.89 -9.77
N LYS A 8 -3.71 -15.41 -10.14
CA LYS A 8 -3.01 -16.41 -9.34
C LYS A 8 -2.33 -15.74 -8.15
N THR A 9 -2.59 -16.22 -6.94
CA THR A 9 -2.03 -15.66 -5.70
C THR A 9 -1.03 -16.61 -5.05
N SER A 10 0.03 -16.05 -4.47
CA SER A 10 0.92 -16.74 -3.52
C SER A 10 0.82 -16.01 -2.18
N GLU A 11 0.68 -16.75 -1.09
CA GLU A 11 0.67 -16.17 0.26
C GLU A 11 2.10 -16.13 0.83
N PRO A 12 2.50 -15.04 1.50
CA PRO A 12 3.78 -14.99 2.20
C PRO A 12 3.78 -15.94 3.40
N GLU A 13 4.97 -16.31 3.88
CA GLU A 13 5.18 -17.20 5.04
C GLU A 13 4.28 -16.84 6.23
N HIS A 14 4.17 -15.54 6.53
CA HIS A 14 3.36 -15.02 7.63
C HIS A 14 2.07 -14.38 7.10
N THR A 15 0.93 -15.02 7.36
CA THR A 15 -0.40 -14.62 6.88
C THR A 15 -1.42 -14.57 8.02
N ARG A 16 -2.58 -13.97 7.77
CA ARG A 16 -3.71 -13.85 8.72
C ARG A 16 -3.29 -13.30 10.08
N GLU A 17 -3.56 -13.99 11.18
CA GLU A 17 -3.21 -13.62 12.55
C GLU A 17 -1.70 -13.48 12.77
N ASN A 18 -0.87 -14.10 11.92
CA ASN A 18 0.59 -14.04 12.01
C ASN A 18 1.19 -12.95 11.09
N THR A 19 0.37 -12.18 10.38
CA THR A 19 0.83 -11.17 9.40
C THR A 19 1.77 -10.16 10.02
N ARG A 20 2.97 -10.02 9.44
CA ARG A 20 3.93 -9.00 9.86
C ARG A 20 3.53 -7.60 9.36
N CYS A 21 3.73 -6.59 10.21
CA CYS A 21 3.44 -5.19 9.91
C CYS A 21 4.39 -4.63 8.84
N CYS A 22 3.91 -3.69 8.01
CA CYS A 22 4.70 -2.97 7.00
C CYS A 22 5.59 -1.85 7.57
N GLY A 23 5.70 -1.71 8.90
CA GLY A 23 6.54 -0.68 9.54
C GLY A 23 6.04 0.76 9.42
N PHE A 24 4.92 1.05 8.72
CA PHE A 24 4.37 2.41 8.65
C PHE A 24 3.57 2.81 9.90
N GLY A 25 2.83 1.85 10.46
CA GLY A 25 1.90 2.09 11.56
C GLY A 25 2.57 2.75 12.77
N GLY A 26 1.80 3.50 13.56
CA GLY A 26 2.34 4.20 14.73
C GLY A 26 3.35 5.32 14.40
N MET A 27 3.41 5.76 13.13
CA MET A 27 4.34 6.80 12.67
C MET A 27 5.82 6.43 12.85
N VAL A 28 6.15 5.13 12.79
CA VAL A 28 7.54 4.67 12.93
C VAL A 28 8.41 5.14 11.76
N VAL A 29 7.87 5.29 10.54
CA VAL A 29 8.62 5.79 9.38
C VAL A 29 9.29 7.14 9.65
N PRO A 30 8.57 8.20 10.09
CA PRO A 30 9.21 9.46 10.43
C PRO A 30 9.93 9.44 11.79
N ALA A 31 9.50 8.62 12.75
CA ALA A 31 10.08 8.61 14.10
C ALA A 31 11.41 7.86 14.18
N ASN A 32 11.56 6.74 13.46
CA ASN A 32 12.76 5.92 13.39
C ASN A 32 12.86 5.22 12.02
N PRO A 33 13.37 5.93 10.99
CA PRO A 33 13.44 5.42 9.61
C PRO A 33 14.22 4.13 9.45
N ASP A 34 15.27 3.92 10.26
CA ASP A 34 16.12 2.73 10.19
C ASP A 34 15.36 1.49 10.65
N VAL A 35 14.63 1.59 11.76
CA VAL A 35 13.76 0.51 12.24
C VAL A 35 12.65 0.24 11.23
N ALA A 36 11.99 1.28 10.72
CA ALA A 36 10.94 1.14 9.72
C ALA A 36 11.46 0.40 8.47
N THR A 37 12.62 0.79 7.96
CA THR A 37 13.24 0.17 6.78
C THR A 37 13.55 -1.30 7.01
N ARG A 38 14.10 -1.67 8.17
CA ARG A 38 14.35 -3.08 8.52
C ARG A 38 13.05 -3.90 8.59
N VAL A 39 12.00 -3.34 9.18
CA VAL A 39 10.68 -3.99 9.27
C VAL A 39 10.07 -4.18 7.89
N ILE A 40 10.12 -3.16 7.04
CA ILE A 40 9.60 -3.22 5.67
C ILE A 40 10.34 -4.31 4.87
N LYS A 41 11.68 -4.30 4.90
CA LYS A 41 12.50 -5.30 4.18
C LYS A 41 12.17 -6.72 4.63
N ARG A 42 12.14 -6.97 5.94
CA ARG A 42 11.77 -8.27 6.50
C ARG A 42 10.38 -8.74 6.06
N ARG A 43 9.42 -7.82 5.89
CA ARG A 43 8.10 -8.17 5.34
C ARG A 43 8.15 -8.47 3.85
N VAL A 44 8.92 -7.70 3.09
CA VAL A 44 9.03 -7.88 1.63
C VAL A 44 9.76 -9.17 1.25
N GLU A 45 10.73 -9.58 2.05
CA GLU A 45 11.49 -10.84 1.87
C GLU A 45 10.61 -12.11 1.99
N GLU A 46 9.38 -12.01 2.50
CA GLU A 46 8.45 -13.14 2.58
C GLU A 46 7.69 -13.41 1.27
N PHE A 47 7.75 -12.49 0.31
CA PHE A 47 7.08 -12.67 -0.98
C PHE A 47 8.00 -13.35 -1.98
N GLU A 48 7.47 -14.31 -2.73
CA GLU A 48 8.17 -15.00 -3.81
C GLU A 48 8.31 -14.14 -5.09
N THR A 49 7.75 -12.92 -5.07
CA THR A 49 7.58 -12.05 -6.25
C THR A 49 7.50 -10.58 -5.82
N ASP A 50 7.97 -9.68 -6.67
CA ASP A 50 7.85 -8.23 -6.44
C ASP A 50 6.44 -7.68 -6.66
N TYR A 51 5.53 -8.45 -7.28
CA TYR A 51 4.12 -8.09 -7.45
C TYR A 51 3.36 -8.36 -6.15
N VAL A 52 3.01 -7.28 -5.45
CA VAL A 52 2.35 -7.35 -4.14
C VAL A 52 0.99 -6.65 -4.20
N VAL A 53 -0.04 -7.31 -3.67
CA VAL A 53 -1.36 -6.69 -3.51
C VAL A 53 -1.63 -6.44 -2.03
N VAL A 54 -2.05 -5.22 -1.71
CA VAL A 54 -2.37 -4.80 -0.34
C VAL A 54 -3.72 -4.09 -0.29
N TYR A 55 -4.34 -4.04 0.89
CA TYR A 55 -5.60 -3.33 1.10
C TYR A 55 -5.42 -2.00 1.86
N CYS A 56 -4.18 -1.64 2.20
CA CYS A 56 -3.86 -0.46 2.98
C CYS A 56 -2.91 0.45 2.20
N SER A 57 -3.29 1.73 2.04
CA SER A 57 -2.51 2.74 1.33
C SER A 57 -1.12 2.98 1.93
N ALA A 58 -1.00 2.89 3.26
CA ALA A 58 0.27 3.00 3.96
C ALA A 58 1.18 1.78 3.72
N CYS A 59 0.62 0.56 3.74
CA CYS A 59 1.37 -0.65 3.39
C CYS A 59 1.93 -0.56 1.96
N ARG A 60 1.08 -0.11 1.03
CA ARG A 60 1.45 0.09 -0.37
C ARG A 60 2.64 1.04 -0.48
N ALA A 61 2.55 2.22 0.13
CA ALA A 61 3.61 3.22 0.07
C ALA A 61 4.93 2.73 0.70
N SER A 62 4.86 2.06 1.85
CA SER A 62 6.04 1.48 2.52
C SER A 62 6.74 0.44 1.65
N MET A 63 5.99 -0.52 1.12
CA MET A 63 6.56 -1.61 0.32
C MET A 63 7.10 -1.10 -1.02
N MET A 64 6.45 -0.11 -1.65
CA MET A 64 7.01 0.57 -2.82
C MET A 64 8.34 1.27 -2.49
N GLY A 65 8.48 1.79 -1.27
CA GLY A 65 9.70 2.45 -0.81
C GLY A 65 10.95 1.55 -0.80
N VAL A 66 10.78 0.23 -0.84
CA VAL A 66 11.89 -0.74 -0.92
C VAL A 66 11.91 -1.54 -2.23
N GLY A 67 11.16 -1.10 -3.25
CA GLY A 67 11.27 -1.62 -4.62
C GLY A 67 10.19 -2.59 -5.08
N THR A 68 9.20 -2.92 -4.24
CA THR A 68 8.09 -3.78 -4.68
C THR A 68 7.18 -3.05 -5.68
N LYS A 69 6.61 -3.82 -6.61
CA LYS A 69 5.48 -3.39 -7.43
C LYS A 69 4.19 -3.64 -6.64
N SER A 70 3.81 -2.66 -5.81
CA SER A 70 2.63 -2.79 -4.94
C SER A 70 1.37 -2.14 -5.52
N TRP A 71 0.29 -2.92 -5.62
CA TRP A 71 -1.05 -2.45 -5.97
C TRP A 71 -1.98 -2.41 -4.76
N HIS A 72 -2.88 -1.43 -4.74
CA HIS A 72 -4.01 -1.48 -3.84
C HIS A 72 -5.07 -2.42 -4.41
N ILE A 73 -5.77 -3.19 -3.57
CA ILE A 73 -6.87 -4.07 -4.02
C ILE A 73 -7.97 -3.30 -4.78
N LEU A 74 -8.17 -2.03 -4.44
CA LEU A 74 -9.12 -1.15 -5.13
C LEU A 74 -8.67 -0.80 -6.56
N ASP A 75 -7.36 -0.77 -6.82
CA ASP A 75 -6.83 -0.59 -8.18
C ASP A 75 -7.26 -1.77 -9.06
N LEU A 76 -7.27 -2.99 -8.50
CA LEU A 76 -7.68 -4.21 -9.19
C LEU A 76 -9.21 -4.32 -9.35
N MET A 77 -9.98 -3.80 -8.39
CA MET A 77 -11.44 -3.90 -8.41
C MET A 77 -12.12 -2.84 -9.29
N PHE A 78 -11.57 -1.63 -9.33
CA PHE A 78 -12.21 -0.48 -9.98
C PHE A 78 -11.36 0.15 -11.09
N GLY A 79 -10.10 -0.25 -11.21
CA GLY A 79 -9.23 0.18 -12.29
C GLY A 79 -9.31 -0.72 -13.53
N PRO A 80 -8.48 -0.44 -14.55
CA PRO A 80 -8.33 -1.33 -15.69
C PRO A 80 -7.75 -2.68 -15.25
N VAL A 81 -7.97 -3.72 -16.07
CA VAL A 81 -7.36 -5.03 -15.86
C VAL A 81 -5.84 -4.89 -15.91
N ILE A 82 -5.16 -5.40 -14.87
CA ILE A 82 -3.71 -5.32 -14.72
C ILE A 82 -3.10 -6.59 -15.32
N MET A 83 -2.16 -6.41 -16.23
CA MET A 83 -1.45 -7.50 -16.90
C MET A 83 -0.01 -7.60 -16.40
N GLN A 84 0.64 -8.73 -16.71
CA GLN A 84 2.05 -8.90 -16.42
C GLN A 84 2.88 -7.85 -17.16
N GLY A 85 3.73 -7.12 -16.43
CA GLY A 85 4.57 -6.05 -16.99
C GLY A 85 4.05 -4.64 -16.70
N ASP A 86 2.77 -4.50 -16.33
CA ASP A 86 2.21 -3.22 -15.92
C ASP A 86 2.90 -2.67 -14.68
N GLN A 87 2.95 -1.34 -14.60
CA GLN A 87 3.51 -0.63 -13.47
C GLN A 87 2.39 -0.21 -12.51
N PRO A 88 2.61 -0.31 -11.19
CA PRO A 88 1.65 0.18 -10.23
C PRO A 88 1.51 1.70 -10.33
N PRO A 89 0.36 2.28 -9.92
CA PRO A 89 0.22 3.73 -9.80
C PRO A 89 1.33 4.36 -8.96
N VAL A 90 1.61 5.65 -9.17
CA VAL A 90 2.67 6.33 -8.39
C VAL A 90 2.41 6.28 -6.88
N ASN A 91 3.48 6.34 -6.09
CA ASN A 91 3.36 6.44 -4.62
C ASN A 91 2.92 7.86 -4.23
N VAL A 92 1.62 8.04 -4.01
CA VAL A 92 1.03 9.34 -3.62
C VAL A 92 1.44 9.82 -2.22
N LEU A 93 1.95 8.92 -1.36
CA LEU A 93 2.43 9.26 -0.02
C LEU A 93 3.92 9.63 0.01
N ALA A 94 4.64 9.51 -1.11
CA ALA A 94 6.06 9.86 -1.20
C ALA A 94 6.34 11.35 -0.96
N SER A 95 5.34 12.22 -1.15
CA SER A 95 5.45 13.66 -0.87
C SER A 95 4.53 14.05 0.30
N PRO A 96 5.09 14.33 1.49
CA PRO A 96 4.31 14.74 2.65
C PRO A 96 3.44 15.99 2.39
N VAL A 97 3.98 16.95 1.64
CA VAL A 97 3.27 18.19 1.27
C VAL A 97 2.04 17.87 0.41
N LYS A 98 2.19 17.08 -0.66
CA LYS A 98 1.07 16.68 -1.52
C LYS A 98 0.03 15.87 -0.73
N ALA A 99 0.48 14.93 0.10
CA ALA A 99 -0.40 14.11 0.93
C ALA A 99 -1.23 14.97 1.90
N TRP A 100 -0.62 15.98 2.53
CA TRP A 100 -1.32 16.91 3.40
C TRP A 100 -2.36 17.75 2.65
N PHE A 101 -2.02 18.29 1.48
CA PHE A 101 -2.97 19.03 0.65
C PHE A 101 -4.14 18.15 0.17
N ASN A 102 -3.88 16.90 -0.20
CA ASN A 102 -4.93 15.95 -0.54
C ASN A 102 -5.87 15.71 0.64
N ARG A 103 -5.32 15.49 1.85
CA ARG A 103 -6.12 15.35 3.07
C ARG A 103 -6.96 16.59 3.36
N TYR A 104 -6.39 17.79 3.20
CA TYR A 104 -7.10 19.04 3.37
C TYR A 104 -8.27 19.18 2.38
N LYS A 105 -8.04 18.92 1.09
CA LYS A 105 -9.07 18.96 0.04
C LYS A 105 -10.19 17.96 0.31
N SER A 106 -9.86 16.72 0.66
CA SER A 106 -10.84 15.69 1.01
C SER A 106 -11.68 16.11 2.22
N LYS A 107 -11.04 16.64 3.28
CA LYS A 107 -11.75 17.13 4.47
C LYS A 107 -12.70 18.28 4.12
N ALA A 108 -12.25 19.25 3.33
CA ALA A 108 -13.07 20.37 2.89
C ALA A 108 -14.27 19.92 2.05
N GLY A 109 -14.08 18.93 1.16
CA GLY A 109 -15.16 18.32 0.38
C GLY A 109 -16.19 17.61 1.25
N LEU A 110 -15.73 16.81 2.22
CA LEU A 110 -16.62 16.11 3.16
C LEU A 110 -17.46 17.08 3.99
N ILE A 111 -16.85 18.16 4.50
CA ILE A 111 -17.58 19.18 5.28
C ILE A 111 -18.74 19.77 4.46
N LYS A 112 -18.51 20.10 3.18
CA LYS A 112 -19.56 20.63 2.29
C LYS A 112 -20.72 19.66 2.09
N CYS A 113 -20.43 18.37 1.96
CA CYS A 113 -21.45 17.33 1.77
C CYS A 113 -22.19 16.98 3.07
N MET A 114 -21.57 17.20 4.24
CA MET A 114 -22.14 16.89 5.55
C MET A 114 -22.95 18.05 6.16
N SER A 115 -22.81 19.25 5.61
CA SER A 115 -23.56 20.45 6.01
C SER A 115 -24.92 20.58 5.30
N VAL A 116 -25.55 19.45 4.95
CA VAL A 116 -26.94 19.36 4.49
C VAL A 116 -27.85 19.13 5.69
#